data_AF-A0A151GGQ2-F1
#
_entry.id   AF-A0A151GGQ2-F1
#
_cell.length_a   1.000
_cell.length_b   1.000
_cell.length_c   1.000
_cell.angle_alpha   90.00
_cell.angle_beta   90.00
_cell.angle_gamma   90.00
#
_symmetry.space_group_name_H-M   'P 1'
#
loop_
_entity.id
_entity.type
_entity.pdbx_description
1 polymer ?
#
loop_
_entity_poly.entity_id
_entity_poly.type
_entity_poly.pdbx_seq_one_letter_code
_entity_poly.pdbx_strand_id
1 'polypeptide(L)'
;MKWTNALVFATTASAAAIHGQGVNFDILKQVDTTLQEIITMLNKENPAPTQSINGVFFHSRLTPLADAVRAEAHKIDQLGEAFSEEDGGRLYAPANKFPNLAVALDSALKGNGITAQLAEHGGCDIAGYIFSLQASLIDLSFLSHRILDRISSYAGDAGFDNLRSFTRSLDKTGTMFKGC
;
A
#
# COMPACT_ATOMS: atom_id res chain seq x y z
N MET A 1 -41.92 7.23 -3.25
CA MET A 1 -40.64 7.22 -4.00
C MET A 1 -39.96 8.56 -3.83
N LYS A 2 -38.73 8.57 -3.30
CA LYS A 2 -37.53 9.26 -3.82
C LYS A 2 -36.52 9.38 -2.68
N TRP A 3 -35.54 8.47 -2.72
CA TRP A 3 -34.29 8.56 -1.99
C TRP A 3 -33.55 9.80 -2.48
N THR A 4 -33.08 10.64 -1.56
CA THR A 4 -32.13 11.71 -1.90
C THR A 4 -30.90 11.56 -1.03
N ASN A 5 -29.81 11.30 -1.75
CA ASN A 5 -28.42 11.24 -1.37
C ASN A 5 -28.02 12.23 -0.27
N ALA A 6 -27.39 11.70 0.77
CA ALA A 6 -26.38 12.40 1.54
C ALA A 6 -25.21 11.45 1.75
N LEU A 7 -24.52 11.14 0.66
CA LEU A 7 -23.15 10.62 0.69
C LEU A 7 -22.28 11.80 1.16
N VAL A 8 -22.22 12.02 2.47
CA VAL A 8 -21.34 13.04 3.05
C VAL A 8 -19.95 12.44 3.12
N PHE A 9 -19.08 13.03 2.32
CA PHE A 9 -17.65 12.79 2.20
C PHE A 9 -16.98 12.65 3.57
N ALA A 10 -16.59 11.43 3.94
CA ALA A 10 -15.57 11.17 4.94
C ALA A 10 -14.19 11.15 4.24
N THR A 11 -13.76 12.27 3.64
CA THR A 11 -12.44 12.40 3.00
C THR A 11 -11.59 13.49 3.62
N THR A 12 -11.67 13.68 4.93
CA THR A 12 -10.73 14.54 5.68
C THR A 12 -10.44 13.94 7.06
N ALA A 13 -9.69 12.85 7.09
CA ALA A 13 -8.95 12.41 8.28
C ALA A 13 -7.49 12.00 7.97
N SER A 14 -7.05 12.06 6.71
CA SER A 14 -5.72 11.59 6.29
C SER A 14 -4.83 12.75 5.87
N ALA A 15 -4.52 13.65 6.81
CA ALA A 15 -3.41 14.61 6.66
C ALA A 15 -2.90 15.09 8.02
N ALA A 16 -3.79 15.25 9.00
CA ALA A 16 -3.41 15.70 10.35
C ALA A 16 -2.77 14.60 11.22
N ALA A 17 -2.90 13.32 10.87
CA ALA A 17 -2.28 12.22 11.60
C ALA A 17 -0.80 11.99 11.26
N ILE A 18 -0.26 12.67 10.24
CA ILE A 18 1.10 12.43 9.72
C ILE A 18 2.20 13.07 10.62
N HIS A 19 1.83 13.96 11.55
CA HIS A 19 2.76 14.69 12.42
C HIS A 19 2.64 14.35 13.92
N GLY A 20 2.18 13.15 14.26
CA GLY A 20 2.36 12.63 15.62
C GLY A 20 3.83 12.30 15.88
N GLN A 21 4.36 12.65 17.05
CA GLN A 21 5.73 12.30 17.47
C GLN A 21 5.93 10.78 17.68
N GLY A 22 4.88 9.96 17.58
CA GLY A 22 4.95 8.50 17.71
C GLY A 22 4.95 7.76 16.38
N VAL A 23 5.31 6.47 16.44
CA VAL A 23 5.16 5.52 15.33
C VAL A 23 3.68 5.20 15.14
N ASN A 24 3.24 5.22 13.88
CA ASN A 24 1.93 4.75 13.47
C ASN A 24 2.00 3.26 13.06
N PHE A 25 1.67 2.38 14.00
CA PHE A 25 1.62 0.93 13.73
C PHE A 25 0.46 0.50 12.82
N ASP A 26 -0.48 1.39 12.47
CA ASP A 26 -1.54 1.11 11.50
C ASP A 26 -1.10 1.32 10.04
N ILE A 27 0.19 1.58 9.77
CA ILE A 27 0.68 1.91 8.42
C ILE A 27 0.38 0.80 7.39
N LEU A 28 0.52 -0.49 7.76
CA LEU A 28 0.16 -1.60 6.87
C LEU A 28 -1.35 -1.73 6.64
N LYS A 29 -2.18 -1.26 7.58
CA LYS A 29 -3.63 -1.15 7.39
C LYS A 29 -3.99 -0.04 6.40
N GLN A 30 -3.24 1.08 6.40
CA GLN A 30 -3.40 2.14 5.40
C GLN A 30 -3.04 1.63 4.00
N VAL A 31 -2.01 0.78 3.90
CA VAL A 31 -1.65 0.09 2.65
C VAL A 31 -2.80 -0.80 2.16
N ASP A 32 -3.32 -1.69 3.01
CA ASP A 32 -4.49 -2.54 2.68
C ASP A 32 -5.67 -1.70 2.16
N THR A 33 -6.03 -0.67 2.91
CA THR A 33 -7.19 0.18 2.60
C THR A 33 -7.01 0.91 1.27
N THR A 34 -5.87 1.57 1.07
CA THR A 34 -5.59 2.34 -0.15
C THR A 34 -5.58 1.44 -1.39
N LEU A 35 -5.00 0.25 -1.28
CA LEU A 35 -4.96 -0.69 -2.39
C LEU A 35 -6.33 -1.31 -2.68
N GLN A 36 -7.15 -1.59 -1.65
CA GLN A 36 -8.53 -2.00 -1.85
C GLN A 36 -9.36 -0.93 -2.57
N GLU A 37 -9.15 0.35 -2.26
CA GLU A 37 -9.79 1.46 -2.97
C GLU A 37 -9.35 1.51 -4.44
N ILE A 38 -8.06 1.34 -4.72
CA ILE A 38 -7.53 1.25 -6.09
C ILE A 38 -8.19 0.09 -6.84
N ILE A 39 -8.18 -1.12 -6.26
CA ILE A 39 -8.81 -2.33 -6.85
C ILE A 39 -10.29 -2.08 -7.14
N THR A 40 -11.02 -1.50 -6.18
CA THR A 40 -12.44 -1.19 -6.34
C THR A 40 -12.68 -0.22 -7.48
N MET A 41 -11.82 0.79 -7.64
CA MET A 41 -11.92 1.74 -8.75
C MET A 41 -11.58 1.11 -10.10
N LEU A 42 -10.55 0.26 -10.16
CA LEU A 42 -10.15 -0.45 -11.39
C LEU A 42 -11.24 -1.42 -11.87
N ASN A 43 -11.95 -2.07 -10.94
CA ASN A 43 -13.00 -3.03 -11.26
C ASN A 43 -14.36 -2.38 -11.60
N LYS A 44 -14.52 -1.05 -11.49
CA LYS A 44 -15.76 -0.38 -11.91
C LYS A 44 -15.82 -0.32 -13.43
N GLU A 45 -16.85 -0.95 -14.00
CA GLU A 45 -17.08 -1.04 -15.46
C GLU A 45 -17.30 0.32 -16.17
N ASN A 46 -17.44 1.41 -15.40
CA ASN A 46 -17.45 2.78 -15.93
C ASN A 46 -17.16 3.72 -14.75
N PRO A 47 -15.90 4.17 -14.53
CA PRO A 47 -15.69 5.27 -13.61
C PRO A 47 -16.51 6.45 -14.13
N ALA A 48 -17.26 7.13 -13.26
CA ALA A 48 -18.00 8.32 -13.66
C ALA A 48 -17.08 9.25 -14.47
N PRO A 49 -17.58 9.98 -15.50
CA PRO A 49 -16.75 10.69 -16.49
C PRO A 49 -15.72 11.69 -15.91
N THR A 50 -15.80 11.98 -14.61
CA THR A 50 -14.87 12.83 -13.86
C THR A 50 -13.66 12.11 -13.26
N GLN A 51 -13.60 10.77 -13.22
CA GLN A 51 -12.44 10.02 -12.67
C GLN A 51 -11.75 9.19 -13.76
N SER A 52 -10.82 9.82 -14.48
CA SER A 52 -9.90 9.10 -15.37
C SER A 52 -8.91 8.29 -14.52
N ILE A 53 -8.84 6.97 -14.77
CA ILE A 53 -7.83 6.09 -14.20
C ILE A 53 -6.57 6.23 -15.08
N ASN A 54 -5.56 6.91 -14.58
CA ASN A 54 -4.32 7.25 -15.30
C ASN A 54 -3.14 7.42 -14.32
N GLY A 55 -1.97 7.84 -14.79
CA GLY A 55 -0.82 8.10 -13.93
C GLY A 55 -1.11 9.03 -12.73
N VAL A 56 -1.94 10.08 -12.90
CA VAL A 56 -2.32 11.00 -11.80
C VAL A 56 -3.16 10.31 -10.73
N PHE A 57 -4.05 9.40 -11.13
CA PHE A 57 -4.83 8.58 -10.20
C PHE A 57 -3.93 7.73 -9.28
N PHE A 58 -2.89 7.10 -9.84
CA PHE A 58 -1.93 6.32 -9.07
C PHE A 58 -0.99 7.21 -8.25
N HIS A 59 -0.48 8.29 -8.83
CA HIS A 59 0.39 9.25 -8.14
C HIS A 59 -0.24 9.76 -6.84
N SER A 60 -1.48 10.25 -6.93
CA SER A 60 -2.21 10.85 -5.80
C SER A 60 -2.49 9.88 -4.64
N ARG A 61 -2.36 8.56 -4.86
CA ARG A 61 -2.64 7.52 -3.85
C ARG A 61 -1.38 6.82 -3.38
N LEU A 62 -0.51 6.43 -4.31
CA LEU A 62 0.65 5.61 -4.02
C LEU A 62 1.85 6.43 -3.56
N THR A 63 2.06 7.65 -4.06
CA THR A 63 3.18 8.49 -3.62
C THR A 63 3.06 8.88 -2.15
N PRO A 64 1.94 9.45 -1.67
CA PRO A 64 1.80 9.79 -0.25
C PRO A 64 1.87 8.56 0.66
N LEU A 65 1.34 7.42 0.19
CA LEU A 65 1.39 6.16 0.94
C LEU A 65 2.83 5.63 1.07
N ALA A 66 3.60 5.63 -0.02
CA ALA A 66 5.01 5.22 -0.01
C ALA A 66 5.84 6.11 0.93
N ASP A 67 5.64 7.43 0.87
CA ASP A 67 6.33 8.38 1.75
C ASP A 67 5.97 8.18 3.22
N ALA A 68 4.68 7.92 3.52
CA ALA A 68 4.24 7.59 4.87
C ALA A 68 4.86 6.27 5.37
N VAL A 69 4.86 5.21 4.56
CA VAL A 69 5.49 3.92 4.90
C VAL A 69 6.97 4.11 5.22
N ARG A 70 7.69 4.85 4.37
CA ARG A 70 9.12 5.13 4.58
C ARG A 70 9.37 5.95 5.85
N ALA A 71 8.54 6.97 6.10
CA ALA A 71 8.66 7.78 7.31
C ALA A 71 8.45 6.93 8.58
N GLU A 72 7.44 6.06 8.59
CA GLU A 72 7.18 5.17 9.74
C GLU A 72 8.29 4.11 9.90
N ALA A 73 8.85 3.59 8.81
CA ALA A 73 10.00 2.70 8.85
C ALA A 73 11.20 3.35 9.56
N HIS A 74 11.49 4.62 9.25
CA HIS A 74 12.56 5.36 9.92
C HIS A 74 12.25 5.67 11.39
N LYS A 75 11.00 5.97 11.74
CA LYS A 75 10.62 6.17 13.15
C LYS A 75 10.79 4.88 13.95
N ILE A 76 10.41 3.72 13.38
CA ILE A 76 10.65 2.41 14.00
C ILE A 76 12.15 2.18 14.20
N ASP A 77 12.97 2.51 13.20
CA ASP A 77 14.43 2.37 13.33
C ASP A 77 14.99 3.23 14.49
N GLN A 78 14.46 4.44 14.64
CA GLN A 78 14.83 5.36 15.73
C GLN A 78 14.36 4.88 17.11
N LEU A 79 13.28 4.09 17.20
CA LEU A 79 12.88 3.48 18.47
C LEU A 79 13.92 2.47 18.96
N GLY A 80 14.60 1.76 18.06
CA GLY A 80 15.57 0.73 18.42
C GLY A 80 14.95 -0.31 19.36
N GLU A 81 15.62 -0.62 20.47
CA GLU A 81 15.16 -1.62 21.46
C GLU A 81 13.84 -1.25 22.18
N ALA A 82 13.34 -0.02 22.02
CA ALA A 82 12.01 0.35 22.50
C ALA A 82 10.86 -0.20 21.64
N PHE A 83 11.14 -0.66 20.42
CA PHE A 83 10.17 -1.36 19.59
C PHE A 83 10.04 -2.80 20.09
N SER A 84 8.84 -3.18 20.55
CA SER A 84 8.60 -4.48 21.19
C SER A 84 8.07 -5.54 20.23
N GLU A 85 8.07 -6.81 20.67
CA GLU A 85 7.38 -7.89 19.93
C GLU A 85 5.88 -7.61 19.77
N GLU A 86 5.24 -7.00 20.76
CA GLU A 86 3.82 -6.63 20.70
C GLU A 86 3.59 -5.59 19.59
N ASP A 87 4.45 -4.58 19.50
CA ASP A 87 4.39 -3.58 18.44
C ASP A 87 4.66 -4.21 17.07
N GLY A 88 5.58 -5.17 16.98
CA GLY A 88 5.79 -6.00 15.79
C GLY A 88 4.52 -6.74 15.37
N GLY A 89 3.89 -7.46 16.31
CA GLY A 89 2.64 -8.17 16.06
C GLY A 89 1.51 -7.24 15.60
N ARG A 90 1.40 -6.05 16.19
CA ARG A 90 0.43 -5.01 15.79
C ARG A 90 0.72 -4.48 14.38
N LEU A 91 1.98 -4.18 14.09
CA LEU A 91 2.44 -3.68 12.79
C LEU A 91 2.10 -4.69 11.68
N TYR A 92 2.38 -5.99 11.90
CA TYR A 92 2.25 -7.03 10.88
C TYR A 92 0.87 -7.70 10.80
N ALA A 93 0.00 -7.55 11.81
CA ALA A 93 -1.35 -8.14 11.79
C ALA A 93 -2.16 -7.86 10.50
N PRO A 94 -2.15 -6.64 9.91
CA PRO A 94 -2.84 -6.37 8.65
C PRO A 94 -2.31 -7.16 7.45
N ALA A 95 -1.02 -7.55 7.46
CA ALA A 95 -0.38 -8.24 6.34
C ALA A 95 -0.96 -9.64 6.09
N ASN A 96 -1.70 -10.22 7.03
CA ASN A 96 -2.45 -11.47 6.83
C ASN A 96 -3.44 -11.43 5.66
N LYS A 97 -3.89 -10.22 5.25
CA LYS A 97 -4.77 -10.05 4.08
C LYS A 97 -4.02 -9.86 2.77
N PHE A 98 -2.71 -9.62 2.82
CA PHE A 98 -1.93 -9.23 1.65
C PHE A 98 -1.85 -10.29 0.55
N PRO A 99 -1.86 -11.62 0.83
CA PRO A 99 -1.94 -12.62 -0.23
C PRO A 99 -3.17 -12.45 -1.13
N ASN A 100 -4.34 -12.20 -0.53
CA ASN A 100 -5.58 -11.94 -1.29
C ASN A 100 -5.53 -10.59 -1.99
N LEU A 101 -4.96 -9.57 -1.33
CA LEU A 101 -4.78 -8.24 -1.91
C LEU A 101 -3.90 -8.26 -3.17
N ALA A 102 -2.81 -9.04 -3.15
CA ALA A 102 -1.92 -9.24 -4.30
C ALA A 102 -2.67 -9.82 -5.50
N VAL A 103 -3.44 -10.90 -5.27
CA VAL A 103 -4.23 -11.56 -6.32
C VAL A 103 -5.28 -10.61 -6.89
N ALA A 104 -5.97 -9.86 -6.04
CA ALA A 104 -7.01 -8.92 -6.45
C ALA A 104 -6.43 -7.73 -7.24
N LEU A 105 -5.28 -7.19 -6.81
CA LEU A 105 -4.59 -6.11 -7.52
C LEU A 105 -4.09 -6.55 -8.89
N ASP A 106 -3.43 -7.71 -8.96
CA ASP A 106 -2.96 -8.29 -10.22
C ASP A 106 -4.12 -8.53 -11.20
N SER A 107 -5.22 -9.10 -10.72
CA SER A 107 -6.41 -9.35 -11.53
C SER A 107 -7.04 -8.05 -12.06
N ALA A 108 -7.17 -7.03 -11.20
CA ALA A 108 -7.77 -5.76 -11.56
C ALA A 108 -6.94 -5.02 -12.64
N LEU A 109 -5.62 -5.05 -12.52
CA LEU A 109 -4.72 -4.39 -13.47
C LEU A 109 -4.61 -5.13 -14.82
N LYS A 110 -4.91 -6.44 -14.85
CA LYS A 110 -4.97 -7.27 -16.07
C LYS A 110 -6.32 -7.25 -16.78
N GLY A 111 -7.32 -6.54 -16.25
CA GLY A 111 -8.61 -6.40 -16.95
C GLY A 111 -8.40 -5.81 -18.35
N ASN A 112 -8.92 -6.49 -19.39
CA ASN A 112 -8.62 -6.19 -20.80
C ASN A 112 -8.83 -4.71 -21.21
N GLY A 113 -9.75 -3.98 -20.56
CA GLY A 113 -9.95 -2.55 -20.79
C GLY A 113 -8.99 -1.64 -20.02
N ILE A 114 -8.56 -2.07 -18.83
CA ILE A 114 -7.71 -1.28 -17.93
C ILE A 114 -6.27 -1.26 -18.42
N THR A 115 -5.67 -2.40 -18.75
CA THR A 115 -4.24 -2.45 -19.11
C THR A 115 -3.92 -1.57 -20.33
N ALA A 116 -4.78 -1.60 -21.36
CA ALA A 116 -4.61 -0.77 -22.55
C ALA A 116 -4.74 0.73 -22.22
N GLN A 117 -5.75 1.12 -21.43
CA GLN A 117 -5.93 2.51 -20.98
C GLN A 117 -4.73 3.00 -20.17
N LEU A 118 -4.20 2.18 -19.27
CA LEU A 118 -3.05 2.56 -18.44
C LEU A 118 -1.76 2.69 -19.27
N ALA A 119 -1.57 1.85 -20.29
CA ALA A 119 -0.44 1.96 -21.19
C ALA A 119 -0.46 3.27 -21.99
N GLU A 120 -1.63 3.69 -22.48
CA GLU A 120 -1.83 4.95 -23.23
C GLU A 120 -1.76 6.21 -22.35
N HIS A 121 -1.88 6.07 -21.02
CA HIS A 121 -2.02 7.17 -20.07
C HIS A 121 -0.97 7.19 -18.95
N GLY A 122 0.27 6.83 -19.29
CA GLY A 122 1.43 6.96 -18.39
C GLY A 122 1.78 5.68 -17.62
N GLY A 123 1.80 4.53 -18.31
CA GLY A 123 2.20 3.25 -17.71
C GLY A 123 3.54 3.29 -16.97
N CYS A 124 4.50 4.09 -17.44
CA CYS A 124 5.84 4.22 -16.88
C CYS A 124 5.78 4.87 -15.50
N ASP A 125 4.98 5.92 -15.38
CA ASP A 125 4.75 6.61 -14.10
C ASP A 125 4.07 5.65 -13.12
N ILE A 126 3.10 4.86 -13.59
CA ILE A 126 2.41 3.85 -12.78
C ILE A 126 3.39 2.81 -12.25
N ALA A 127 4.28 2.28 -13.10
CA ALA A 127 5.38 1.41 -12.66
C ALA A 127 6.22 2.09 -11.57
N GLY A 128 6.62 3.35 -11.78
CA GLY A 128 7.39 4.12 -10.80
C GLY A 128 6.69 4.22 -9.44
N TYR A 129 5.38 4.45 -9.42
CA TYR A 129 4.61 4.54 -8.18
C TYR A 129 4.49 3.19 -7.46
N ILE A 130 4.29 2.09 -8.20
CA ILE A 130 4.23 0.74 -7.63
C ILE A 130 5.59 0.34 -7.05
N PHE A 131 6.68 0.60 -7.77
CA PHE A 131 8.04 0.31 -7.30
C PHE A 131 8.43 1.18 -6.09
N SER A 132 7.97 2.43 -6.02
CA SER A 132 8.20 3.28 -4.85
C SER A 132 7.52 2.73 -3.59
N LEU A 133 6.26 2.26 -3.72
CA LEU A 133 5.56 1.59 -2.62
C LEU A 133 6.27 0.29 -2.22
N GLN A 134 6.67 -0.53 -3.19
CA GLN A 134 7.43 -1.76 -2.94
C GLN A 134 8.71 -1.47 -2.14
N ALA A 135 9.52 -0.51 -2.59
CA ALA A 135 10.76 -0.15 -1.92
C ALA A 135 10.52 0.29 -0.47
N SER A 136 9.50 1.12 -0.24
CA SER A 136 9.15 1.59 1.10
C SER A 136 8.70 0.44 2.02
N LEU A 137 7.94 -0.53 1.50
CA LEU A 137 7.53 -1.72 2.25
C LEU A 137 8.70 -2.67 2.54
N ILE A 138 9.68 -2.76 1.63
CA ILE A 138 10.93 -3.49 1.86
C ILE A 138 11.72 -2.80 2.98
N ASP A 139 11.86 -1.48 2.95
CA ASP A 139 12.54 -0.71 4.00
C ASP A 139 11.88 -0.92 5.36
N LEU A 140 10.55 -0.80 5.43
CA LEU A 140 9.77 -1.07 6.64
C LEU A 140 10.07 -2.48 7.16
N SER A 141 9.90 -3.48 6.30
CA SER A 141 10.12 -4.90 6.63
C SER A 141 11.53 -5.16 7.16
N PHE A 142 12.54 -4.62 6.49
CA PHE A 142 13.94 -4.77 6.87
C PHE A 142 14.24 -4.12 8.23
N LEU A 143 13.82 -2.86 8.43
CA LEU A 143 14.16 -2.11 9.63
C LEU A 143 13.47 -2.67 10.88
N SER A 144 12.17 -2.97 10.81
CA SER A 144 11.46 -3.55 11.95
C SER A 144 11.91 -4.97 12.25
N HIS A 145 12.14 -5.82 11.24
CA HIS A 145 12.62 -7.19 11.46
C HIS A 145 14.03 -7.23 12.05
N ARG A 146 14.94 -6.36 11.58
CA ARG A 146 16.30 -6.23 12.14
C ARG A 146 16.29 -5.92 13.63
N ILE A 147 15.33 -5.14 14.10
CA ILE A 147 15.18 -4.84 15.53
C ILE A 147 14.60 -6.05 16.27
N LEU A 148 13.53 -6.64 15.74
CA LEU A 148 12.88 -7.81 16.34
C LEU A 148 13.87 -8.97 16.53
N ASP A 149 14.71 -9.25 15.52
CA ASP A 149 15.76 -10.28 15.58
C ASP A 149 16.84 -10.02 16.66
N ARG A 150 17.02 -8.76 17.09
CA ARG A 150 17.98 -8.39 18.13
C ARG A 150 17.40 -8.52 19.53
N ILE A 151 16.14 -8.13 19.70
CA ILE A 151 15.48 -8.12 21.02
C ILE A 151 14.94 -9.50 21.38
N SER A 152 14.63 -10.32 20.39
CA SER A 152 14.24 -11.71 20.59
C SER A 152 14.67 -12.55 19.40
N SER A 153 14.73 -13.87 19.57
CA SER A 153 14.92 -14.81 18.46
C SER A 153 13.65 -14.88 17.60
N TYR A 154 13.14 -13.73 17.17
CA TYR A 154 11.90 -13.58 16.43
C TYR A 154 12.05 -14.23 15.05
N ALA A 155 11.52 -15.44 14.90
CA ALA A 155 11.67 -16.22 13.66
C ALA A 155 10.83 -15.70 12.47
N GLY A 156 10.20 -14.53 12.60
CA GLY A 156 9.17 -14.04 11.68
C GLY A 156 7.82 -14.67 11.98
N ASP A 157 6.78 -13.84 12.13
CA ASP A 157 5.39 -14.34 12.11
C ASP A 157 4.85 -14.42 10.67
N ALA A 158 3.69 -15.06 10.51
CA ALA A 158 3.03 -15.17 9.21
C ALA A 158 2.77 -13.81 8.54
N GLY A 159 2.59 -12.74 9.32
CA GLY A 159 2.40 -11.38 8.81
C GLY A 159 3.67 -10.84 8.15
N PHE A 160 4.84 -11.02 8.75
CA PHE A 160 6.13 -10.68 8.15
C PHE A 160 6.34 -11.40 6.80
N ASP A 161 6.10 -12.71 6.77
CA ASP A 161 6.24 -13.51 5.55
C ASP A 161 5.24 -13.09 4.47
N ASN A 162 4.01 -12.77 4.86
CA ASN A 162 2.98 -12.27 3.96
C ASN A 162 3.38 -10.91 3.37
N LEU A 163 3.93 -9.98 4.17
CA LEU A 163 4.46 -8.72 3.67
C LEU A 163 5.61 -8.94 2.67
N ARG A 164 6.55 -9.82 3.00
CA ARG A 164 7.67 -10.16 2.10
C ARG A 164 7.18 -10.75 0.78
N SER A 165 6.21 -11.66 0.82
CA SER A 165 5.57 -12.22 -0.38
C SER A 165 4.85 -11.15 -1.20
N PHE A 166 4.15 -10.24 -0.52
CA PHE A 166 3.44 -9.13 -1.14
C PHE A 166 4.37 -8.16 -1.88
N THR A 167 5.51 -7.78 -1.30
CA THR A 167 6.49 -6.92 -2.00
C THR A 167 7.01 -7.56 -3.29
N ARG A 168 7.15 -8.89 -3.35
CA ARG A 168 7.48 -9.62 -4.58
C ARG A 168 6.33 -9.64 -5.58
N SER A 169 5.08 -9.58 -5.12
CA SER A 169 3.93 -9.44 -6.02
C SER A 169 3.91 -8.04 -6.63
N LEU A 170 4.20 -7.00 -5.85
CA LEU A 170 4.30 -5.62 -6.36
C LEU A 170 5.39 -5.48 -7.42
N ASP A 171 6.54 -6.15 -7.25
CA ASP A 171 7.58 -6.22 -8.29
C ASP A 171 7.01 -6.74 -9.61
N LYS A 172 6.36 -7.91 -9.57
CA LYS A 172 5.70 -8.51 -10.74
C LYS A 172 4.66 -7.57 -11.34
N THR A 173 3.83 -6.95 -10.51
CA THR A 173 2.82 -5.99 -10.97
C THR A 173 3.45 -4.77 -11.65
N GLY A 174 4.51 -4.20 -11.08
CA GLY A 174 5.23 -3.07 -11.69
C GLY A 174 5.86 -3.44 -13.03
N THR A 175 6.39 -4.67 -13.17
CA THR A 175 6.99 -5.13 -14.43
C THR A 175 6.00 -5.24 -15.59
N MET A 176 4.69 -5.32 -15.33
CA MET A 176 3.66 -5.30 -16.38
C MET A 176 3.70 -4.01 -17.21
N PHE A 177 4.25 -2.92 -16.65
CA PHE A 177 4.36 -1.62 -17.30
C PHE A 177 5.80 -1.26 -17.69
N LYS A 178 6.76 -2.20 -17.60
CA LYS A 178 8.21 -1.94 -17.84
C LYS A 178 8.60 -1.76 -19.32
N GLY A 179 7.69 -2.09 -20.25
CA GLY A 179 7.85 -1.86 -21.69
C GLY A 179 7.30 -0.52 -22.18
N CYS A 180 6.94 0.32 -21.23
CA CYS A 180 6.75 1.73 -21.38
C CYS A 180 8.15 2.40 -21.34
#